data_AF-A0A8T0RB12-F1
#
_entry.id   AF-A0A8T0RB12-F1
#
_cell.length_a   1.000
_cell.length_b   1.000
_cell.length_c   1.000
_cell.angle_alpha   90.00
_cell.angle_beta   90.00
_cell.angle_gamma   90.00
#
_symmetry.space_group_name_H-M   'P 1'
#
loop_
_entity.id
_entity.type
_entity.pdbx_description
1 polymer ?
#
loop_
_entity_poly.entity_id
_entity_poly.type
_entity_poly.pdbx_seq_one_letter_code
_entity_poly.pdbx_strand_id
1 'polypeptide(L)'
;MEGGGESPNGVVIDPVRPADREGFYNRDPDLNDVVCALCGDGGELLCCEGPCLRSYHATRVAGHPSGCRSLGFTTAQVQAMRHFVCWSCTNRQHRCAVCGVRGSSSELNAQVFLCDHDTCGRFYHPMCISTKLHPGDPAEAARCRIRITTGRPFWCQGPHRPRALVFHD
;
A
#
# COMPACT_ATOMS: atom_id res chain seq x y z
N MET A 1 2.61 -25.01 2.02
CA MET A 1 1.81 -23.94 2.63
C MET A 1 1.87 -22.74 1.71
N GLU A 2 0.96 -22.69 0.75
CA GLU A 2 1.02 -21.72 -0.35
C GLU A 2 0.29 -20.44 0.08
N GLY A 3 1.07 -19.38 0.32
CA GLY A 3 0.55 -18.08 0.73
C GLY A 3 -0.20 -17.43 -0.42
N GLY A 4 -1.52 -17.31 -0.27
CA GLY A 4 -2.46 -16.81 -1.28
C GLY A 4 -1.95 -15.56 -2.00
N GLY A 5 -1.56 -15.74 -3.27
CA GLY A 5 -1.17 -14.67 -4.19
C GLY A 5 -2.32 -13.67 -4.36
N GLU A 6 -1.99 -12.38 -4.40
CA GLU A 6 -2.95 -11.34 -4.81
C GLU A 6 -3.52 -11.71 -6.18
N SER A 7 -4.84 -11.81 -6.35
CA SER A 7 -5.41 -12.13 -7.67
C SER A 7 -4.88 -11.16 -8.72
N PRO A 8 -4.52 -11.62 -9.94
CA PRO A 8 -3.93 -10.79 -10.98
C PRO A 8 -4.89 -9.70 -11.49
N ASN A 9 -6.17 -9.76 -11.14
CA ASN A 9 -7.16 -8.82 -11.64
C ASN A 9 -7.21 -7.57 -10.74
N GLY A 10 -6.22 -6.69 -10.90
CA GLY A 10 -6.42 -5.27 -10.58
C GLY A 10 -7.63 -4.78 -11.38
N VAL A 11 -8.63 -4.22 -10.71
CA VAL A 11 -9.81 -3.68 -11.39
C VAL A 11 -9.40 -2.35 -12.02
N VAL A 12 -9.53 -2.23 -13.34
CA VAL A 12 -9.48 -0.95 -14.05
C VAL A 12 -10.70 -0.14 -13.61
N ILE A 13 -10.50 0.95 -12.87
CA ILE A 13 -11.58 1.89 -12.55
C ILE A 13 -11.58 2.97 -13.64
N ASP A 14 -12.40 2.79 -14.67
CA ASP A 14 -12.82 3.87 -15.57
C ASP A 14 -13.83 4.78 -14.81
N PRO A 15 -13.84 6.10 -15.01
CA PRO A 15 -14.24 7.09 -14.03
C PRO A 15 -15.75 7.27 -13.99
N VAL A 16 -16.45 6.50 -13.17
CA VAL A 16 -17.73 6.94 -12.61
C VAL A 16 -17.74 6.63 -11.12
N ARG A 17 -17.06 7.46 -10.34
CA ARG A 17 -17.37 7.61 -8.90
C ARG A 17 -17.93 9.01 -8.67
N PRO A 18 -19.01 9.16 -7.87
CA PRO A 18 -19.77 10.40 -7.78
C PRO A 18 -18.92 11.54 -7.22
N ALA A 19 -19.25 12.75 -7.65
CA ALA A 19 -18.53 14.00 -7.41
C ALA A 19 -18.70 14.57 -5.98
N ASP A 20 -18.70 13.74 -4.93
CA ASP A 20 -19.04 14.19 -3.57
C ASP A 20 -18.04 13.79 -2.46
N ARG A 21 -16.83 13.33 -2.79
CA ARG A 21 -15.75 13.18 -1.80
C ARG A 21 -14.53 14.00 -2.19
N GLU A 22 -14.45 15.21 -1.63
CA GLU A 22 -13.27 16.06 -1.77
C GLU A 22 -12.00 15.35 -1.25
N GLY A 23 -10.98 15.38 -2.11
CA GLY A 23 -9.58 15.06 -1.78
C GLY A 23 -9.22 13.59 -1.87
N PHE A 24 -8.53 13.17 -2.93
CA PHE A 24 -7.46 12.13 -2.87
C PHE A 24 -6.73 11.87 -4.22
N TYR A 25 -6.97 12.62 -5.29
CA TYR A 25 -6.29 12.41 -6.59
C TYR A 25 -5.07 13.31 -6.82
N ASN A 26 -4.25 13.54 -5.78
CA ASN A 26 -3.01 14.33 -5.89
C ASN A 26 -1.90 13.72 -5.02
N ARG A 27 -1.72 12.40 -5.13
CA ARG A 27 -0.60 11.71 -4.48
C ARG A 27 0.56 11.71 -5.47
N ASP A 28 1.65 12.35 -5.06
CA ASP A 28 2.90 12.40 -5.81
C ASP A 28 3.41 10.98 -6.08
N PRO A 29 3.47 10.53 -7.36
CA PRO A 29 3.92 9.19 -7.72
C PRO A 29 5.40 8.96 -7.37
N ASP A 30 6.19 10.02 -7.14
CA ASP A 30 7.59 9.89 -6.70
C ASP A 30 7.70 9.34 -5.27
N LEU A 31 6.60 9.32 -4.52
CA LEU A 31 6.53 8.69 -3.20
C LEU A 31 6.31 7.17 -3.27
N ASN A 32 5.93 6.64 -4.43
CA ASN A 32 5.65 5.21 -4.58
C ASN A 32 6.92 4.36 -4.56
N ASP A 33 6.72 3.06 -4.34
CA ASP A 33 7.79 2.11 -4.29
C ASP A 33 8.51 2.02 -5.65
N VAL A 34 9.84 2.17 -5.65
CA VAL A 34 10.68 1.97 -6.86
C VAL A 34 10.86 0.49 -7.25
N VAL A 35 10.16 -0.40 -6.54
CA VAL A 35 10.19 -1.84 -6.75
C VAL A 35 8.76 -2.39 -6.82
N CYS A 36 8.59 -3.46 -7.59
CA CYS A 36 7.33 -4.16 -7.71
C CYS A 36 6.96 -4.87 -6.40
N ALA A 37 5.75 -4.63 -5.90
CA ALA A 37 5.26 -5.26 -4.69
C ALA A 37 5.05 -6.79 -4.81
N LEU A 38 5.10 -7.35 -6.02
CA LEU A 38 4.91 -8.78 -6.28
C LEU A 38 6.21 -9.58 -6.29
N CYS A 39 7.30 -9.00 -6.81
CA CYS A 39 8.59 -9.70 -6.95
C CYS A 39 9.76 -9.01 -6.23
N GLY A 40 9.64 -7.74 -5.87
CA GLY A 40 10.71 -6.97 -5.22
C GLY A 40 11.71 -6.32 -6.19
N ASP A 41 11.55 -6.51 -7.50
CA ASP A 41 12.44 -5.93 -8.52
C ASP A 41 11.90 -4.63 -9.12
N GLY A 42 12.83 -3.78 -9.59
CA GLY A 42 12.51 -2.52 -10.28
C GLY A 42 12.11 -2.71 -11.75
N GLY A 43 12.18 -1.62 -12.52
CA GLY A 43 11.89 -1.58 -13.96
C GLY A 43 10.69 -0.70 -14.29
N GLU A 44 9.96 -1.06 -15.35
CA GLU A 44 8.73 -0.36 -15.73
C GLU A 44 7.59 -0.74 -14.77
N LEU A 45 7.16 0.22 -13.95
CA LEU A 45 6.18 0.02 -12.90
C LEU A 45 4.98 0.95 -13.04
N LEU A 46 3.82 0.43 -12.70
CA LEU A 46 2.57 1.16 -12.54
C LEU A 46 2.32 1.42 -11.05
N CYS A 47 2.20 2.70 -10.70
CA CYS A 47 2.05 3.18 -9.32
C CYS A 47 0.59 3.16 -8.89
N CYS A 48 0.29 2.54 -7.75
CA CYS A 48 -1.03 2.62 -7.13
C CYS A 48 -1.23 3.99 -6.49
N GLU A 49 -2.33 4.67 -6.84
CA GLU A 49 -2.71 5.99 -6.31
C GLU A 49 -3.35 5.91 -4.91
N GLY A 50 -3.70 4.71 -4.47
CA GLY A 50 -4.15 4.46 -3.10
C GLY A 50 -3.06 4.71 -2.04
N PRO A 51 -3.43 4.68 -0.75
CA PRO A 51 -2.52 4.98 0.36
C PRO A 51 -1.36 4.01 0.54
N CYS A 52 -1.34 2.88 -0.19
CA CYS A 52 -0.34 1.85 0.00
C CYS A 52 1.06 2.20 -0.55
N LEU A 53 1.16 3.23 -1.41
CA LEU A 53 2.41 3.63 -2.09
C LEU A 53 3.11 2.49 -2.84
N ARG A 54 2.41 1.42 -3.20
CA ARG A 54 3.00 0.28 -3.90
C ARG A 54 3.02 0.49 -5.41
N SER A 55 3.97 -0.16 -6.05
CA SER A 55 4.12 -0.19 -7.50
C SER A 55 4.16 -1.62 -8.01
N TYR A 56 3.84 -1.82 -9.29
CA TYR A 56 3.64 -3.15 -9.86
C TYR A 56 4.10 -3.20 -11.31
N HIS A 57 4.72 -4.31 -11.74
CA HIS A 57 4.83 -4.58 -13.17
C HIS A 57 3.43 -4.77 -13.74
N ALA A 58 3.00 -3.84 -14.60
CA ALA A 58 1.64 -3.87 -15.15
C ALA A 58 1.44 -4.99 -16.17
N THR A 59 2.43 -5.16 -17.06
CA THR A 59 2.38 -6.11 -18.17
C THR A 59 3.29 -7.30 -17.93
N ARG A 60 3.01 -8.42 -18.61
CA ARG A 60 3.90 -9.60 -18.60
C ARG A 60 5.28 -9.30 -19.17
N VAL A 61 5.36 -8.39 -20.14
CA VAL A 61 6.64 -7.98 -20.75
C VAL A 61 7.51 -7.28 -19.72
N ALA A 62 6.96 -6.29 -19.01
CA ALA A 62 7.66 -5.58 -17.95
C ALA A 62 8.09 -6.50 -16.80
N GLY A 63 7.27 -7.49 -16.46
CA GLY A 63 7.57 -8.47 -15.40
C GLY A 63 8.51 -9.61 -15.82
N HIS A 64 8.68 -9.87 -17.11
CA HIS A 64 9.42 -11.05 -17.59
C HIS A 64 10.88 -11.12 -17.12
N PRO A 65 11.67 -10.02 -17.13
CA PRO A 65 13.07 -10.04 -16.71
C PRO A 65 13.27 -10.50 -15.25
N SER A 66 12.27 -10.29 -14.38
CA SER A 66 12.28 -10.69 -12.97
C SER A 66 11.50 -11.99 -12.70
N GLY A 67 10.95 -12.64 -13.74
CA GLY A 67 10.00 -13.74 -13.56
C GLY A 67 8.71 -13.32 -12.84
N CYS A 68 8.41 -12.03 -12.78
CA CYS A 68 7.25 -11.49 -12.10
C CYS A 68 5.96 -11.89 -12.83
N ARG A 69 4.97 -12.35 -12.06
CA ARG A 69 3.64 -12.67 -12.59
C ARG A 69 2.87 -11.46 -13.13
N SER A 70 3.31 -10.23 -12.80
CA SER A 70 2.70 -8.95 -13.19
C SER A 70 1.22 -8.82 -12.81
N LEU A 71 0.61 -7.67 -13.13
CA LEU A 71 -0.84 -7.48 -13.08
C LEU A 71 -1.56 -8.05 -14.31
N GLY A 72 -0.83 -8.42 -15.36
CA GLY A 72 -1.40 -9.04 -16.56
C GLY A 72 -2.17 -8.08 -17.48
N PHE A 73 -2.03 -6.76 -17.30
CA PHE A 73 -2.58 -5.80 -18.25
C PHE A 73 -1.84 -5.88 -19.59
N THR A 74 -2.55 -5.49 -20.66
CA THR A 74 -1.92 -5.24 -21.97
C THR A 74 -1.30 -3.84 -22.00
N THR A 75 -0.32 -3.62 -22.87
CA THR A 75 0.27 -2.29 -23.05
C THR A 75 -0.78 -1.23 -23.42
N ALA A 76 -1.74 -1.58 -24.28
CA ALA A 76 -2.83 -0.68 -24.64
C ALA A 76 -3.72 -0.32 -23.44
N GLN A 77 -4.01 -1.28 -22.55
CA GLN A 77 -4.74 -1.00 -21.31
C GLN A 77 -3.98 -0.05 -20.40
N VAL A 78 -2.66 -0.23 -20.24
CA VAL A 78 -1.81 0.66 -19.43
C VAL A 78 -1.77 2.06 -20.02
N GLN A 79 -1.62 2.19 -21.34
CA GLN A 79 -1.60 3.49 -22.04
C GLN A 79 -2.94 4.23 -21.95
N ALA A 80 -4.06 3.51 -21.94
CA ALA A 80 -5.39 4.09 -21.76
C ALA A 80 -5.74 4.38 -20.30
N MET A 81 -4.99 3.83 -19.34
CA MET A 81 -5.28 3.94 -17.91
C MET A 81 -4.91 5.32 -17.40
N ARG A 82 -5.93 6.06 -16.95
CA ARG A 82 -5.73 7.38 -16.31
C ARG A 82 -5.39 7.27 -14.84
N HIS A 83 -6.04 6.32 -14.15
CA HIS A 83 -5.92 6.11 -12.73
C HIS A 83 -5.77 4.63 -12.40
N PHE A 84 -4.85 4.30 -11.50
CA PHE A 84 -4.65 2.93 -11.05
C PHE A 84 -4.76 2.82 -9.53
N VAL A 85 -5.67 1.94 -9.07
CA VAL A 85 -5.78 1.56 -7.67
C VAL A 85 -5.68 0.04 -7.57
N CYS A 86 -4.70 -0.44 -6.80
CA CYS A 86 -4.46 -1.88 -6.68
C CYS A 86 -5.62 -2.59 -5.96
N TRP A 87 -5.73 -3.92 -6.15
CA TRP A 87 -6.79 -4.73 -5.56
C TRP A 87 -6.93 -4.53 -4.05
N SER A 88 -5.81 -4.44 -3.33
CA SER A 88 -5.78 -4.27 -1.87
C SER A 88 -6.41 -2.93 -1.45
N CYS A 89 -6.09 -1.84 -2.16
CA CYS A 89 -6.69 -0.53 -1.91
C CYS A 89 -8.16 -0.48 -2.32
N THR A 90 -8.52 -1.03 -3.49
CA THR A 90 -9.90 -1.07 -3.98
C THR A 90 -10.82 -1.82 -3.03
N ASN A 91 -10.36 -2.94 -2.49
CA ASN A 91 -11.14 -3.78 -1.58
C ASN A 91 -10.94 -3.39 -0.10
N ARG A 92 -10.11 -2.39 0.20
CA ARG A 92 -9.70 -2.03 1.56
C ARG A 92 -9.19 -3.23 2.37
N GLN A 93 -8.43 -4.12 1.72
CA GLN A 93 -7.88 -5.34 2.31
C GLN A 93 -6.35 -5.31 2.22
N HIS A 94 -5.68 -4.92 3.30
CA HIS A 94 -4.23 -4.71 3.32
C HIS A 94 -3.53 -5.74 4.21
N ARG A 95 -2.30 -6.10 3.84
CA ARG A 95 -1.46 -6.99 4.65
C ARG A 95 -0.75 -6.20 5.75
N CYS A 96 -0.76 -6.75 6.96
CA CYS A 96 0.07 -6.26 8.04
C CYS A 96 1.56 -6.46 7.68
N ALA A 97 2.36 -5.40 7.74
CA ALA A 97 3.79 -5.45 7.43
C ALA A 97 4.65 -6.17 8.49
N VAL A 98 4.04 -6.59 9.62
CA VAL A 98 4.71 -7.40 10.64
C VAL A 98 4.42 -8.89 10.48
N CYS A 99 3.14 -9.28 10.38
CA CYS A 99 2.76 -10.70 10.34
C CYS A 99 2.34 -11.22 8.95
N GLY A 100 2.22 -10.34 7.94
CA GLY A 100 1.83 -10.70 6.58
C GLY A 100 0.34 -11.05 6.37
N VAL A 101 -0.42 -11.24 7.46
CA VAL A 101 -1.86 -11.54 7.43
C VAL A 101 -2.65 -10.32 6.94
N ARG A 102 -3.68 -10.55 6.10
CA ARG A 102 -4.60 -9.51 5.63
C ARG A 102 -5.60 -9.12 6.72
N GLY A 103 -5.93 -7.84 6.76
CA GLY A 103 -7.09 -7.32 7.48
C GLY A 103 -7.76 -6.18 6.72
N SER A 104 -9.00 -5.90 7.11
CA SER A 104 -9.77 -4.76 6.60
C SER A 104 -9.12 -3.45 7.04
N SER A 105 -9.02 -2.48 6.13
CA SER A 105 -8.68 -1.09 6.42
C SER A 105 -9.89 -0.16 6.20
N SER A 106 -11.09 -0.73 6.20
CA SER A 106 -12.33 0.05 6.10
C SER A 106 -12.63 0.75 7.42
N GLU A 107 -13.10 1.99 7.37
CA GLU A 107 -13.45 2.79 8.54
C GLU A 107 -14.50 2.11 9.44
N LEU A 108 -15.36 1.27 8.85
CA LEU A 108 -16.44 0.57 9.57
C LEU A 108 -15.95 -0.61 10.43
N ASN A 109 -14.87 -1.27 10.02
CA ASN A 109 -14.38 -2.51 10.65
C ASN A 109 -12.86 -2.67 10.52
N ALA A 110 -12.12 -1.59 10.80
CA ALA A 110 -10.67 -1.55 10.62
C ALA A 110 -9.96 -2.59 11.52
N GLN A 111 -9.27 -3.52 10.87
CA GLN A 111 -8.37 -4.50 11.48
C GLN A 111 -6.91 -4.10 11.30
N VAL A 112 -6.58 -3.42 10.20
CA VAL A 112 -5.25 -2.86 9.94
C VAL A 112 -5.30 -1.36 9.73
N PHE A 113 -4.27 -0.67 10.21
CA PHE A 113 -4.16 0.78 10.21
C PHE A 113 -2.91 1.21 9.46
N LEU A 114 -3.02 2.30 8.71
CA LEU A 114 -1.93 2.89 7.95
C LEU A 114 -0.95 3.60 8.89
N CYS A 115 0.34 3.41 8.68
CA CYS A 115 1.36 4.24 9.32
C CYS A 115 1.23 5.69 8.85
N ASP A 116 1.22 6.62 9.79
CA ASP A 116 0.95 8.04 9.53
C ASP A 116 2.13 8.79 8.89
N HIS A 117 3.29 8.16 8.79
CA HIS A 117 4.41 8.69 8.01
C HIS A 117 4.09 8.67 6.51
N ASP A 118 4.08 9.86 5.91
CA ASP A 118 3.71 10.16 4.52
C ASP A 118 4.35 9.30 3.42
N THR A 119 5.60 8.86 3.60
CA THR A 119 6.35 8.00 2.65
C THR A 119 6.35 6.51 3.02
N CYS A 120 5.52 6.08 3.98
CA CYS A 120 5.53 4.70 4.45
C CYS A 120 4.64 3.76 3.63
N GLY A 121 3.35 4.08 3.50
CA GLY A 121 2.36 3.26 2.79
C GLY A 121 2.05 1.89 3.42
N ARG A 122 2.63 1.57 4.59
CA ARG A 122 2.49 0.26 5.24
C ARG A 122 1.32 0.22 6.22
N PHE A 123 0.65 -0.92 6.24
CA PHE A 123 -0.48 -1.21 7.12
C PHE A 123 -0.07 -2.17 8.23
N TYR A 124 -0.73 -2.06 9.38
CA TYR A 124 -0.40 -2.83 10.58
C TYR A 124 -1.63 -3.21 11.39
N HIS A 125 -1.68 -4.46 11.88
CA HIS A 125 -2.58 -4.79 12.97
C HIS A 125 -2.15 -4.02 14.23
N PRO A 126 -3.07 -3.39 14.99
CA PRO A 126 -2.74 -2.64 16.20
C PRO A 126 -1.91 -3.46 17.20
N MET A 127 -2.25 -4.73 17.38
CA MET A 127 -1.48 -5.64 18.24
C MET A 127 -0.04 -5.80 17.73
N CYS A 128 0.14 -6.12 16.45
CA CYS A 128 1.46 -6.40 15.88
C CYS A 128 2.39 -5.19 15.95
N ILE A 129 1.90 -3.99 15.61
CA ILE A 129 2.76 -2.80 15.66
C ILE A 129 3.04 -2.37 17.09
N SER A 130 2.07 -2.46 18.00
CA SER A 130 2.29 -2.04 19.40
C SER A 130 3.33 -2.90 20.10
N THR A 131 3.28 -4.23 19.90
CA THR A 131 4.32 -5.15 20.41
C THR A 131 5.68 -4.85 19.79
N LYS A 132 5.72 -4.48 18.50
CA LYS A 132 6.97 -4.13 17.82
C LYS A 132 7.56 -2.80 18.30
N LEU A 133 6.72 -1.81 18.62
CA LEU A 133 7.15 -0.49 19.09
C LEU A 133 7.62 -0.51 20.55
N HIS A 134 7.04 -1.38 21.38
CA HIS A 134 7.31 -1.47 22.82
C HIS A 134 7.75 -2.88 23.22
N PRO A 135 8.90 -3.37 22.70
CA PRO A 135 9.40 -4.68 23.07
C PRO A 135 9.78 -4.69 24.55
N GLY A 136 9.25 -5.65 25.31
CA GLY A 136 9.53 -5.79 26.75
C GLY A 136 8.67 -4.93 27.68
N ASP A 137 7.75 -4.11 27.14
CA ASP A 137 6.75 -3.37 27.94
C ASP A 137 5.32 -3.70 27.47
N PRO A 138 4.72 -4.78 27.99
CA PRO A 138 3.35 -5.17 27.64
C PRO A 138 2.30 -4.13 28.01
N ALA A 139 2.55 -3.34 29.06
CA ALA A 139 1.61 -2.32 29.52
C ALA A 139 1.55 -1.13 28.55
N GLU A 140 2.71 -0.64 28.09
CA GLU A 140 2.75 0.39 27.04
C GLU A 140 2.28 -0.15 25.70
N ALA A 141 2.61 -1.39 25.33
CA ALA A 141 2.06 -2.02 24.12
C ALA A 141 0.52 -2.05 24.14
N ALA A 142 -0.09 -2.37 25.29
CA ALA A 142 -1.54 -2.35 25.44
C ALA A 142 -2.13 -0.92 25.31
N ARG A 143 -1.49 0.08 25.91
CA ARG A 143 -1.88 1.50 25.77
C ARG A 143 -1.76 1.99 24.33
N CYS A 144 -0.64 1.68 23.67
CA CYS A 144 -0.39 1.99 22.27
C CYS A 144 -1.46 1.37 21.36
N ARG A 145 -1.80 0.10 21.58
CA ARG A 145 -2.86 -0.60 20.83
C ARG A 145 -4.19 0.14 20.92
N ILE A 146 -4.60 0.54 22.13
CA ILE A 146 -5.84 1.29 22.35
C ILE A 146 -5.81 2.61 21.59
N ARG A 147 -4.71 3.38 21.71
CA ARG A 147 -4.55 4.67 21.00
C ARG A 147 -4.73 4.52 19.49
N ILE A 148 -4.11 3.51 18.88
CA ILE A 148 -4.23 3.24 17.43
C ILE A 148 -5.67 2.89 17.07
N THR A 149 -6.33 2.00 17.83
CA THR A 149 -7.71 1.59 17.56
C THR A 149 -8.72 2.73 17.73
N THR A 150 -8.43 3.74 18.55
CA THR A 150 -9.27 4.94 18.70
C THR A 150 -8.91 6.03 17.68
N GLY A 151 -8.11 5.71 16.66
CA GLY A 151 -7.80 6.62 15.55
C GLY A 151 -6.66 7.59 15.82
N ARG A 152 -5.84 7.41 16.87
CA ARG A 152 -4.64 8.23 17.03
C ARG A 152 -3.56 7.82 16.03
N PRO A 153 -2.83 8.79 15.46
CA PRO A 153 -1.74 8.49 14.53
C PRO A 153 -0.62 7.73 15.22
N PHE A 154 0.10 6.92 14.44
CA PHE A 154 1.30 6.23 14.88
C PHE A 154 2.30 6.13 13.73
N TRP A 155 3.58 6.13 14.07
CA TRP A 155 4.67 5.90 13.11
C TRP A 155 5.33 4.56 13.38
N CYS A 156 5.60 3.80 12.33
CA CYS A 156 6.35 2.56 12.47
C CYS A 156 7.85 2.86 12.62
N GLN A 157 8.63 1.93 13.19
CA GLN A 157 10.09 2.07 13.31
C GLN A 157 10.86 1.55 12.08
N GLY A 158 10.15 1.21 11.00
CA GLY A 158 10.80 0.71 9.78
C GLY A 158 11.48 1.84 8.99
N PRO A 159 12.38 1.51 8.06
CA PRO A 159 12.93 2.50 7.14
C PRO A 159 11.80 3.12 6.31
N HIS A 160 11.77 4.45 6.33
CA HIS A 160 10.91 5.27 5.47
C HIS A 160 11.73 5.79 4.29
N ARG A 161 11.07 6.04 3.17
CA ARG A 161 11.76 6.62 2.01
C ARG A 161 12.08 8.08 2.32
N PRO A 162 13.32 8.55 2.06
CA PRO A 162 13.58 9.98 2.10
C PRO A 162 12.69 10.65 1.05
N ARG A 163 12.09 11.79 1.41
CA ARG A 163 11.49 12.66 0.39
C ARG A 163 12.61 13.13 -0.53
N ALA A 164 12.45 12.95 -1.84
CA ALA A 164 13.30 13.66 -2.78
C ALA A 164 13.08 15.16 -2.52
N LEU A 165 14.12 15.87 -2.08
CA LEU A 165 14.09 17.33 -2.04
C LEU A 165 14.16 17.77 -3.51
N VAL A 166 13.00 18.02 -4.11
CA VAL A 166 12.94 18.72 -5.39
C VAL A 166 13.37 20.17 -5.13
N PHE A 167 14.62 20.47 -5.46
CA PHE A 167 15.06 21.85 -5.61
C PHE A 167 14.43 22.36 -6.89
N HIS A 168 13.46 23.26 -6.77
CA HIS A 168 13.03 24.06 -7.91
C HIS A 168 14.08 25.15 -8.11
N ASP A 169 14.85 25.05 -9.20
CA ASP A 169 15.68 26.15 -9.71
C ASP A 169 14.80 27.30 -10.24
#